data_AF-W0BIA9-F1
#
_entry.id   AF-W0BIA9-F1
#
_cell.length_a   1.000
_cell.length_b   1.000
_cell.length_c   1.000
_cell.angle_alpha   90.00
_cell.angle_beta   90.00
_cell.angle_gamma   90.00
#
_symmetry.space_group_name_H-M   'P 1'
#
loop_
_entity.id
_entity.type
_entity.pdbx_description
1 polymer ?
#
loop_
_entity_poly.entity_id
_entity_poly.type
_entity_poly.pdbx_seq_one_letter_code
_entity_poly.pdbx_strand_id
1 'polypeptide(L)' 'MSFKHLGEIINGEEQLSKEWSGALENYSLKENNGVTTLIVSLDTLEEWKKMFEDKFPKALQRVKELSENS' A
#
# COMPACT_ATOMS: atom_id res chain seq x y z
N MET A 1 8.75 -2.80 5.56
CA MET A 1 8.31 -1.41 5.81
C MET A 1 6.83 -1.42 6.13
N SER A 2 6.36 -0.58 7.05
CA SER A 2 4.97 -0.54 7.49
C SER A 2 4.53 0.90 7.67
N PHE A 3 3.35 1.24 7.16
CA PHE A 3 2.71 2.53 7.32
C PHE A 3 1.40 2.34 8.07
N LYS A 4 1.08 3.28 8.95
CA LYS A 4 -0.18 3.31 9.68
C LYS A 4 -0.91 4.58 9.31
N HIS A 5 -2.12 4.45 8.79
CA HIS A 5 -2.98 5.60 8.54
C HIS A 5 -3.48 6.14 9.89
N LEU A 6 -3.18 7.40 10.20
CA LEU A 6 -3.64 8.05 11.44
C LEU A 6 -4.90 8.87 11.20
N GLY A 7 -4.94 9.57 10.08
CA GLY A 7 -6.05 10.42 9.65
C GLY A 7 -5.64 11.20 8.41
N GLU A 8 -6.46 12.18 8.04
CA GLU A 8 -6.27 13.00 6.86
C GLU A 8 -6.16 14.47 7.26
N ILE A 9 -5.42 15.28 6.51
CA ILE A 9 -5.40 16.72 6.70
C ILE A 9 -6.36 17.34 5.68
N ILE A 10 -7.45 17.91 6.16
CA ILE A 10 -8.46 18.57 5.34
C ILE A 10 -8.57 20.02 5.79
N ASN A 11 -8.34 20.96 4.86
CA ASN A 11 -8.33 22.41 5.15
C ASN A 11 -7.34 22.83 6.26
N GLY A 12 -6.23 22.11 6.41
CA GLY A 12 -5.21 22.41 7.43
C GLY A 12 -5.53 21.86 8.82
N GLU A 13 -6.64 21.14 8.98
CA GLU A 13 -7.00 20.47 10.23
C GLU A 13 -6.86 18.95 10.07
N GLU A 14 -6.32 18.30 11.11
CA GLU A 14 -6.23 16.85 11.17
C GLU A 14 -7.62 16.25 11.48
N GLN A 15 -8.11 15.44 10.56
CA GLN A 15 -9.34 14.67 10.68
C GLN A 15 -8.99 13.20 10.84
N LEU A 16 -9.16 12.69 12.06
CA LEU A 16 -9.02 11.27 12.34
C LEU A 16 -10.26 10.54 11.78
N SER A 17 -10.10 9.83 10.66
CA SER A 17 -11.14 8.94 10.15
C SER A 17 -11.36 7.82 11.15
N LYS A 18 -12.52 7.75 11.81
CA LYS A 18 -12.77 6.70 12.82
C LYS A 18 -12.71 5.28 12.25
N GLU A 19 -13.01 5.12 10.96
CA GLU A 19 -13.12 3.84 10.29
C GLU A 19 -11.79 3.41 9.63
N TRP A 20 -10.98 4.38 9.20
CA TRP A 20 -9.69 4.10 8.55
C TRP A 20 -8.49 4.29 9.50
N SER A 21 -8.63 5.06 10.59
CA SER A 21 -7.55 5.28 11.54
C SER A 21 -7.10 3.95 12.14
N GLY A 22 -5.81 3.65 11.96
CA GLY A 22 -5.20 2.40 12.36
C GLY A 22 -4.98 1.40 11.23
N ALA A 23 -5.55 1.62 10.04
CA ALA A 23 -5.30 0.79 8.87
C ALA A 23 -3.79 0.73 8.57
N LEU A 24 -3.30 -0.48 8.27
CA LEU A 24 -1.90 -0.72 8.00
C LEU A 24 -1.65 -0.96 6.51
N GLU A 25 -0.46 -0.55 6.07
CA GLU A 25 0.07 -0.86 4.76
C GLU A 25 1.50 -1.40 4.93
N ASN A 26 1.68 -2.68 4.62
CA ASN A 26 2.88 -3.45 4.93
C ASN A 26 3.54 -3.94 3.64
N TYR A 27 4.85 -3.72 3.57
CA TYR A 27 5.70 -4.09 2.45
C TYR A 27 6.84 -4.97 2.95
N SER A 28 6.96 -6.18 2.41
CA SER A 28 8.00 -7.14 2.76
C SER A 28 8.73 -7.62 1.50
N LEU A 29 10.05 -7.65 1.55
CA LEU A 29 10.88 -8.22 0.50
C LEU A 29 11.34 -9.61 0.95
N LYS A 30 11.16 -10.60 0.08
CA LYS A 30 11.66 -11.96 0.29
C LYS A 30 12.54 -12.35 -0.89
N GLU A 31 13.81 -12.58 -0.61
CA GLU A 31 14.77 -13.06 -1.60
C GLU A 31 14.73 -14.60 -1.65
N ASN A 32 14.80 -15.14 -2.86
CA ASN A 32 15.01 -16.56 -3.11
C ASN A 32 15.67 -16.76 -4.48
N ASN A 33 16.87 -17.36 -4.48
CA ASN A 33 17.63 -17.74 -5.68
C ASN A 33 17.86 -16.59 -6.68
N GLY A 34 18.23 -15.41 -6.17
CA GLY A 34 18.49 -14.22 -6.98
C GLY A 34 17.24 -13.49 -7.44
N VAL A 35 16.05 -13.93 -7.04
CA VAL A 35 14.78 -13.26 -7.31
C VAL A 35 14.24 -12.68 -6.01
N THR A 36 13.92 -11.38 -6.02
CA THR A 36 13.26 -10.72 -4.89
C THR A 36 11.76 -10.62 -5.15
N THR A 37 10.96 -11.16 -4.23
CA THR A 37 9.50 -11.01 -4.22
C THR A 37 9.11 -9.86 -3.29
N LEU A 38 8.41 -8.87 -3.82
CA LEU A 38 7.75 -7.84 -3.02
C LEU A 38 6.34 -8.29 -2.67
N ILE A 39 6.06 -8.39 -1.37
CA ILE A 39 4.75 -8.76 -0.82
C ILE A 39 4.15 -7.51 -0.18
N VAL A 40 2.93 -7.16 -0.59
CA VAL A 40 2.18 -6.01 -0.06
C VAL A 40 0.90 -6.51 0.59
N SER A 41 0.63 -6.03 1.80
CA SER A 41 -0.59 -6.29 2.55
C SER A 41 -1.12 -4.96 3.07
N LEU A 42 -2.35 -4.62 2.72
CA LEU A 42 -2.97 -3.36 3.09
C LEU A 42 -4.37 -3.60 3.66
N ASP A 43 -4.71 -2.82 4.68
CA ASP A 43 -6.06 -2.72 5.21
C ASP A 43 -6.82 -1.64 4.42
N THR A 44 -8.09 -1.91 4.10
CA THR A 44 -8.96 -0.96 3.40
C THR A 44 -10.40 -1.17 3.85
N LEU A 45 -11.21 -0.13 3.73
CA LEU A 45 -12.67 -0.29 3.85
C LEU A 45 -13.22 -1.01 2.62
N GLU A 46 -14.32 -1.73 2.81
CA GLU A 46 -14.95 -2.56 1.77
C GLU A 46 -15.35 -1.74 0.53
N GLU A 47 -15.79 -0.49 0.73
CA GLU A 47 -16.18 0.42 -0.35
C GLU A 47 -15.01 0.79 -1.29
N TRP A 48 -13.77 0.77 -0.78
CA TRP A 48 -12.56 1.08 -1.54
C TRP A 48 -11.81 -0.15 -2.02
N LYS A 49 -12.13 -1.33 -1.48
CA LYS A 49 -11.45 -2.60 -1.80
C LYS A 49 -11.32 -2.84 -3.31
N LYS A 50 -12.42 -2.68 -4.06
CA LYS A 50 -12.42 -2.88 -5.51
C LYS A 50 -11.48 -1.90 -6.25
N MET A 51 -11.36 -0.67 -5.75
CA MET A 51 -10.43 0.30 -6.32
C MET A 51 -8.98 -0.15 -6.09
N PHE A 52 -8.63 -0.57 -4.87
CA PHE A 52 -7.29 -1.09 -4.56
C PHE A 52 -6.98 -2.35 -5.37
N GLU A 53 -7.92 -3.29 -5.48
CA GLU A 53 -7.76 -4.51 -6.29
C GLU A 53 -7.53 -4.21 -7.79
N ASP A 54 -8.09 -3.13 -8.35
CA ASP A 54 -7.80 -2.72 -9.74
C ASP A 54 -6.48 -1.96 -9.91
N LYS A 55 -6.12 -1.12 -8.92
CA LYS A 55 -5.01 -0.16 -9.07
C LYS A 55 -3.68 -0.67 -8.53
N PHE A 56 -3.66 -1.31 -7.37
CA PHE A 56 -2.41 -1.75 -6.75
C PHE A 56 -1.62 -2.74 -7.61
N PRO A 57 -2.23 -3.76 -8.23
CA PRO A 57 -1.48 -4.68 -9.10
C PRO A 57 -0.75 -3.95 -10.25
N LYS A 58 -1.38 -2.93 -10.84
CA LYS A 58 -0.78 -2.12 -11.91
C LYS A 58 0.38 -1.27 -11.38
N ALA A 59 0.24 -0.69 -10.19
CA ALA A 59 1.32 0.06 -9.55
C ALA A 59 2.51 -0.84 -9.20
N LEU A 60 2.28 -2.03 -8.64
CA LEU A 60 3.33 -2.98 -8.31
C LEU A 60 4.05 -3.52 -9.56
N GLN A 61 3.32 -3.73 -10.65
CA GLN A 61 3.93 -4.04 -11.95
C GLN A 61 4.89 -2.93 -12.38
N ARG A 62 4.50 -1.65 -12.22
CA ARG A 62 5.39 -0.53 -12.54
C ARG A 62 6.62 -0.48 -11.62
N VAL A 63 6.49 -0.77 -10.33
CA VAL A 63 7.61 -0.86 -9.40
C VAL A 63 8.59 -1.96 -9.83
N LYS A 64 8.08 -3.12 -10.23
CA LYS A 64 8.90 -4.23 -10.78
C LYS A 64 9.69 -3.76 -12.00
N GLU A 65 9.02 -3.15 -12.98
CA GLU A 65 9.68 -2.63 -14.19
C GLU A 65 10.78 -1.61 -13.88
N LEU A 66 10.53 -0.68 -12.96
CA LEU A 66 11.53 0.32 -12.58
C LEU A 66 12.74 -0.29 -11.88
N SER A 67 12.52 -1.34 -11.09
CA SER A 67 13.58 -2.00 -10.32
C SER A 67 14.44 -2.91 -11.18
N GLU A 68 13.88 -3.48 -12.26
CA GLU A 68 14.55 -4.48 -13.10
C GLU A 68 15.13 -3.90 -14.40
N ASN A 69 14.65 -2.75 -14.87
CA ASN A 69 15.15 -2.10 -16.08
C ASN A 69 16.22 -1.02 -15.82
N SER A 70 17.08 -1.24 -14.80
CA SER A 70 18.27 -0.41 -14.56
C SER A 70 19.47 -0.86 -15.38
#